data_AF-A0AAI9B939-F1
#
_entry.id   AF-A0AAI9B939-F1
#
_cell.length_a   1.000
_cell.length_b   1.000
_cell.length_c   1.000
_cell.angle_alpha   90.00
_cell.angle_beta   90.00
_cell.angle_gamma   90.00
#
_symmetry.space_group_name_H-M   'P 1'
#
loop_
_entity.id
_entity.type
_entity.pdbx_description
1 polymer ?
#
loop_
_entity_poly.entity_id
_entity_poly.type
_entity_poly.pdbx_seq_one_letter_code
_entity_poly.pdbx_strand_id
1 'polypeptide(L)' 'MSPYPDPECQRNLSFQKYKSDSNAPSATHCCECGAPIDERRRQAVRRCRTCTSCQQDIELKLC' A
#
# COMPACT_ATOMS: atom_id res chain seq x y z
N MET A 1 -13.39 -8.61 49.16
CA MET A 1 -12.80 -7.70 48.16
C MET A 1 -12.78 -8.46 46.85
N SER A 2 -13.50 -7.97 45.84
CA SER A 2 -13.73 -8.68 44.56
C SER A 2 -12.43 -8.81 43.74
N PRO A 3 -12.11 -9.97 43.15
CA PRO A 3 -10.85 -10.22 42.42
C PRO A 3 -10.87 -9.77 40.94
N TYR A 4 -11.87 -9.02 40.49
CA TYR A 4 -11.96 -8.60 39.09
C TYR A 4 -11.37 -7.20 38.89
N PRO A 5 -10.38 -7.03 38.00
CA PRO A 5 -9.81 -5.71 37.71
C PRO A 5 -10.88 -4.80 37.09
N ASP A 6 -10.89 -3.55 37.55
CA ASP A 6 -11.86 -2.52 37.21
C ASP A 6 -11.95 -2.25 35.69
N PRO A 7 -13.17 -2.12 35.11
CA PRO A 7 -13.38 -2.02 33.67
C PRO A 7 -12.96 -0.68 33.03
N GLU A 8 -12.49 0.32 33.78
CA GLU A 8 -12.20 1.64 33.22
C GLU A 8 -10.87 1.74 32.44
N CYS A 9 -9.95 0.78 32.60
CA CYS A 9 -8.67 0.78 31.86
C CYS A 9 -8.74 0.06 30.50
N GLN A 10 -9.91 -0.01 29.85
CA GLN A 10 -10.07 -0.65 28.54
C GLN A 10 -10.56 0.35 27.47
N ARG A 11 -10.20 1.64 27.55
CA ARG A 11 -10.68 2.65 26.58
C ARG A 11 -9.65 3.19 25.59
N ASN A 12 -8.40 2.71 25.60
CA ASN A 12 -7.33 3.28 24.76
C ASN A 12 -6.71 2.31 23.71
N LEU A 13 -7.41 1.26 23.30
CA LEU A 13 -6.89 0.29 22.31
C LEU A 13 -7.44 0.46 20.88
N SER A 14 -7.82 1.67 20.46
CA SER A 14 -8.55 1.81 19.18
C SER A 14 -7.75 2.18 17.93
N PHE A 15 -6.47 2.59 17.97
CA PHE A 15 -5.84 3.09 16.71
C PHE A 15 -4.35 2.78 16.49
N GLN A 16 -3.85 1.60 16.87
CA GLN A 16 -2.46 1.22 16.51
C GLN A 16 -2.27 -0.17 15.87
N LYS A 17 -3.34 -0.90 15.56
CA LYS A 17 -3.21 -2.26 14.98
C LYS A 17 -3.12 -2.30 13.45
N TYR A 18 -3.48 -1.23 12.77
CA TYR A 18 -3.23 -1.08 11.34
C TYR A 18 -2.27 0.07 11.14
N LYS A 19 -1.01 -0.09 11.58
CA LYS A 19 0.07 0.46 10.75
C LYS A 19 -0.04 -0.28 9.43
N SER A 20 -0.92 0.22 8.56
CA SER A 20 -0.94 -0.13 7.17
C SER A 20 0.48 0.12 6.71
N ASP A 21 1.18 -0.97 6.42
CA ASP A 21 2.44 -1.02 5.69
C ASP A 21 2.17 -0.36 4.34
N SER A 22 2.07 0.96 4.39
CA SER A 22 1.86 1.89 3.30
C SER A 22 3.18 2.10 2.55
N ASN A 23 4.18 1.28 2.88
CA ASN A 23 5.44 1.10 2.20
C ASN A 23 5.56 -0.28 1.55
N ALA A 24 4.45 -0.87 1.07
CA ALA A 24 4.59 -2.06 0.25
C ALA A 24 5.40 -1.71 -1.02
N PRO A 25 6.42 -2.51 -1.35
CA PRO A 25 7.33 -2.22 -2.45
C PRO A 25 6.58 -2.19 -3.78
N SER A 26 7.03 -1.31 -4.67
CA SER A 26 6.61 -1.30 -6.06
C SER A 26 7.08 -2.58 -6.75
N ALA A 27 6.29 -3.10 -7.69
CA ALA A 27 6.67 -4.27 -8.47
C ALA A 27 7.94 -3.98 -9.28
N THR A 28 8.78 -4.99 -9.46
CA THR A 28 9.99 -4.89 -10.29
C THR A 28 9.67 -5.05 -11.78
N HIS A 29 8.57 -5.75 -12.10
CA HIS A 29 8.09 -6.00 -13.45
C HIS A 29 6.61 -5.59 -13.60
N CYS A 30 6.25 -5.17 -14.80
CA CYS A 30 4.91 -4.77 -15.18
C CYS A 30 3.97 -5.98 -15.21
N CYS A 31 2.81 -5.86 -14.57
CA CYS A 31 1.80 -6.92 -14.56
C CYS A 31 1.12 -7.12 -15.93
N GLU A 32 1.02 -6.07 -16.74
CA GLU A 32 0.40 -6.13 -18.08
C GLU A 32 1.30 -6.80 -19.12
N CYS A 33 2.55 -6.33 -19.26
CA CYS A 33 3.45 -6.75 -20.34
C CYS A 33 4.71 -7.48 -19.87
N GLY A 34 4.94 -7.65 -18.56
CA GLY A 34 6.14 -8.29 -18.01
C GLY A 34 7.42 -7.45 -18.08
N ALA A 35 7.38 -6.27 -18.72
CA ALA A 35 8.54 -5.40 -18.87
C ALA A 35 9.06 -4.88 -17.52
N PRO A 36 10.38 -4.70 -17.34
CA PRO A 36 10.93 -4.15 -16.10
C PRO A 36 10.40 -2.72 -15.87
N ILE A 37 9.96 -2.42 -14.64
CA ILE A 37 9.50 -1.09 -14.26
C ILE A 37 10.71 -0.23 -13.91
N ASP A 38 10.84 0.95 -14.52
CA ASP A 38 11.95 1.89 -14.25
C ASP A 38 12.01 2.24 -12.75
N GLU A 39 13.22 2.29 -12.19
CA GLU A 39 13.43 2.56 -10.77
C GLU A 39 12.87 3.92 -10.35
N ARG A 40 12.94 4.93 -11.24
CA ARG A 40 12.33 6.24 -11.01
C ARG A 40 10.83 6.11 -10.74
N ARG A 41 10.13 5.22 -11.45
CA ARG A 41 8.70 4.98 -11.22
C ARG A 41 8.44 4.21 -9.94
N ARG A 42 9.30 3.26 -9.57
CA ARG A 42 9.16 2.51 -8.31
C ARG A 42 9.30 3.42 -7.10
N GLN A 43 10.18 4.43 -7.18
CA GLN A 43 10.40 5.42 -6.13
C GLN A 43 9.32 6.52 -6.12
N ALA A 44 8.93 7.02 -7.31
CA ALA A 44 7.94 8.11 -7.43
C ALA A 44 6.50 7.65 -7.12
N VAL A 45 6.14 6.41 -7.50
CA VAL A 45 4.79 5.86 -7.34
C VAL A 45 4.83 4.70 -6.37
N ARG A 46 4.23 4.88 -5.19
CA ARG A 46 4.08 3.79 -4.22
C ARG A 46 3.20 2.69 -4.83
N ARG A 47 3.62 1.42 -4.68
CA ARG A 47 2.90 0.24 -5.18
C ARG A 47 2.70 0.25 -6.71
N CYS A 48 3.66 0.80 -7.47
CA CYS A 48 3.62 0.78 -8.93
C CYS A 48 3.58 -0.69 -9.45
N ARG A 49 2.61 -1.04 -10.30
CA ARG A 49 2.48 -2.39 -10.87
C ARG A 49 2.59 -2.44 -12.41
N THR A 50 2.71 -1.28 -13.06
CA THR A 50 2.69 -1.14 -14.53
C THR A 50 3.94 -0.39 -15.00
N CYS A 51 4.42 -0.67 -16.22
CA CYS A 51 5.48 0.11 -16.85
C CYS A 51 4.93 1.42 -17.43
N THR A 52 5.81 2.38 -17.77
CA THR A 52 5.41 3.73 -18.21
C THR A 52 4.50 3.68 -19.43
N SER A 53 4.80 2.81 -20.39
CA SER A 53 3.97 2.61 -21.58
C SER A 53 2.57 2.16 -21.20
N CYS A 54 2.44 1.03 -20.47
CA CYS A 54 1.12 0.53 -20.07
C CYS A 54 0.35 1.52 -19.20
N GLN A 55 1.04 2.31 -18.36
CA GLN A 55 0.38 3.37 -17.58
C GLN A 55 -0.22 4.45 -18.50
N GLN A 56 0.53 4.91 -19.50
CA GLN A 56 0.04 5.88 -20.48
C GLN A 56 -1.12 5.31 -21.30
N ASP A 57 -1.04 4.05 -21.73
CA ASP A 57 -2.15 3.36 -22.41
C ASP A 57 -3.43 3.31 -21.56
N ILE A 58 -3.31 3.07 -20.25
CA ILE A 58 -4.44 3.07 -19.32
C ILE A 58 -5.03 4.48 -19.20
N GLU A 59 -4.19 5.51 -19.05
CA GLU A 59 -4.62 6.90 -18.97
C GLU A 59 -5.29 7.38 -20.26
N LEU A 60 -4.79 6.95 -21.42
CA LEU A 60 -5.37 7.24 -22.74
C LEU A 60 -6.76 6.59 -22.93
N LYS A 61 -6.96 5.37 -22.40
CA LYS A 61 -8.26 4.67 -22.48
C LYS A 61 -9.32 5.22 -21.54
N LEU A 62 -8.93 5.98 -20.52
CA LEU A 62 -9.83 6.55 -19.52
C LEU A 62 -10.36 7.95 -19.91
N CYS A 63 -10.00 8.46 -21.10
CA CYS A 63 -10.45 9.75 -21.63
C CYS A 63 -11.73 9.63 -22.46
#